data_AF-A0A7C5IRB0-F1
#
_entry.id   AF-A0A7C5IRB0-F1
#
_cell.length_a   1.000
_cell.length_b   1.000
_cell.length_c   1.000
_cell.angle_alpha   90.00
_cell.angle_beta   90.00
_cell.angle_gamma   90.00
#
_symmetry.space_group_name_H-M   'P 1'
#
loop_
_entity.id
_entity.type
_entity.pdbx_description
1 polymer ?
#
loop_
_entity_poly.entity_id
_entity_poly.type
_entity_poly.pdbx_seq_one_letter_code
_entity_poly.pdbx_strand_id
1 'polypeptide(L)'
;WAPLLYDYLTHPTASFQNRWFSNWMINSSLFQYRGTLEYIGLGYLFLAIKRGWLARFLLILLGGLILWNVIGILGMILGFPLLHSRMNVFFDVAVMFGLALGIIHLAEVAKLHLQTPPRWLIGGVSMLFLLFLGHNMIIRMNTEEYKLSYNSVPPIEIYDQELISYARGKVFFTNLQTINAHIPLYLFVGTNAHYTHPAAEFEARVAFVEAISKSDNPDFIAWMLTYNKWDKVDGVLWGDKSILFGLDNFPNWNSHRPQKVTFEQSQFTGTYFQQSQSGRWQKIVAPPKDLKASFSAKEKELVAEFAKQ
;
A
#
# COMPACT_ATOMS: atom_id res chain seq x y z
N TRP A 1 12.70 6.95 -0.69
CA TRP A 1 12.06 7.58 -1.86
C TRP A 1 12.74 7.25 -3.18
N ALA A 2 14.07 7.33 -3.31
CA ALA A 2 14.76 6.99 -4.57
C ALA A 2 14.50 5.56 -5.11
N PRO A 3 14.49 4.49 -4.27
CA PRO A 3 14.12 3.14 -4.76
C PRO A 3 12.68 3.06 -5.25
N LEU A 4 11.76 3.78 -4.60
CA LEU A 4 10.36 3.86 -5.00
C LEU A 4 10.20 4.61 -6.34
N LEU A 5 10.96 5.70 -6.54
CA LEU A 5 10.96 6.45 -7.79
C LEU A 5 11.54 5.62 -8.95
N TYR A 6 12.66 4.93 -8.73
CA TYR A 6 13.24 4.02 -9.72
C TYR A 6 12.21 2.96 -10.14
N ASP A 7 11.54 2.34 -9.17
CA ASP A 7 10.54 1.33 -9.44
C ASP A 7 9.30 1.87 -10.18
N TYR A 8 8.83 3.08 -9.84
CA TYR A 8 7.79 3.75 -10.61
C TYR A 8 8.16 3.97 -12.08
N LEU A 9 9.44 4.20 -12.36
CA LEU A 9 9.93 4.42 -13.72
C LEU A 9 10.12 3.11 -14.49
N THR A 10 10.51 2.02 -13.82
CA THR A 10 10.75 0.72 -14.46
C THR A 10 9.51 -0.17 -14.54
N HIS A 11 8.59 -0.06 -13.57
CA HIS A 11 7.39 -0.90 -13.46
C HIS A 11 6.11 -0.07 -13.19
N PRO A 12 5.78 0.92 -14.05
CA PRO A 12 4.68 1.86 -13.81
C PRO A 12 3.30 1.19 -13.68
N THR A 13 3.12 0.02 -14.29
CA THR A 13 1.89 -0.77 -14.25
C THR A 13 1.86 -1.82 -13.14
N ALA A 14 3.01 -2.14 -12.52
CA ALA A 14 3.12 -3.12 -11.44
C ALA A 14 2.93 -2.49 -10.06
N SER A 15 2.96 -1.15 -9.97
CA SER A 15 2.70 -0.46 -8.71
C SER A 15 1.25 -0.67 -8.27
N PHE A 16 1.09 -1.52 -7.26
CA PHE A 16 -0.21 -1.85 -6.69
C PHE A 16 -0.95 -0.64 -6.10
N GLN A 17 -0.24 0.47 -5.86
CA GLN A 17 -0.85 1.74 -5.41
C GLN A 17 -1.93 2.21 -6.39
N ASN A 18 -1.80 1.86 -7.67
CA ASN A 18 -2.72 2.29 -8.70
C ASN A 18 -3.95 1.40 -8.79
N ARG A 19 -3.93 0.13 -8.37
CA ARG A 19 -5.08 -0.79 -8.60
C ARG A 19 -6.02 -0.94 -7.41
N TRP A 20 -5.61 -0.43 -6.25
CA TRP A 20 -6.45 -0.46 -5.07
C TRP A 20 -7.27 0.81 -4.90
N PHE A 21 -8.53 0.75 -5.31
CA PHE A 21 -9.53 1.76 -4.98
C PHE A 21 -10.55 1.16 -4.02
N SER A 22 -10.77 1.83 -2.90
CA SER A 22 -11.98 1.62 -2.11
C SER A 22 -13.14 2.39 -2.76
N ASN A 23 -14.39 2.02 -2.47
CA ASN A 23 -15.57 2.67 -3.06
C ASN A 23 -15.54 4.20 -2.95
N TRP A 24 -15.01 4.73 -1.84
CA TRP A 24 -14.86 6.18 -1.65
C TRP A 24 -13.79 6.83 -2.53
N MET A 25 -12.83 6.06 -3.05
CA MET A 25 -11.77 6.54 -3.96
C MET A 25 -12.24 6.62 -5.42
N ILE A 26 -13.23 5.81 -5.84
CA ILE A 26 -13.84 5.88 -7.18
C ILE A 26 -14.86 7.00 -7.27
N ASN A 27 -15.55 7.27 -6.16
CA ASN A 27 -16.51 8.34 -6.09
C ASN A 27 -15.80 9.67 -6.27
N SER A 28 -16.01 10.31 -7.43
CA SER A 28 -15.52 11.66 -7.69
C SER A 28 -15.94 12.59 -6.55
N SER A 29 -15.01 13.45 -6.15
CA SER A 29 -15.25 14.58 -5.27
C SER A 29 -16.53 15.33 -5.63
N LEU A 30 -16.87 15.45 -6.92
CA LEU A 30 -18.06 16.16 -7.37
C LEU A 30 -19.41 15.55 -6.97
N PHE A 31 -19.49 14.23 -6.76
CA PHE A 31 -20.77 13.52 -6.59
C PHE A 31 -20.98 12.97 -5.17
N GLN A 32 -19.99 13.10 -4.29
CA GLN A 32 -20.17 12.78 -2.88
C GLN A 32 -20.93 13.91 -2.19
N TYR A 33 -21.88 13.57 -1.32
CA TYR A 33 -22.50 14.55 -0.44
C TYR A 33 -21.41 15.18 0.43
N ARG A 34 -21.04 16.40 0.06
CA ARG A 34 -20.07 17.23 0.76
C ARG A 34 -20.80 18.10 1.78
N GLY A 35 -20.14 18.38 2.90
CA GLY A 35 -20.73 19.23 3.94
C GLY A 35 -21.15 20.60 3.37
N THR A 36 -22.19 21.22 3.93
CA THR A 36 -22.76 22.51 3.46
C THR A 36 -21.72 23.61 3.26
N LEU A 37 -20.65 23.61 4.07
CA LEU A 37 -19.56 24.58 4.00
C LEU A 37 -18.77 24.52 2.69
N GLU A 38 -18.62 23.35 2.08
CA GLU A 38 -17.92 23.19 0.81
C GLU A 38 -18.71 23.80 -0.35
N TYR A 39 -20.03 23.58 -0.38
CA TYR A 39 -20.88 24.21 -1.39
C TYR A 39 -20.91 25.74 -1.25
N ILE A 40 -20.86 26.26 -0.03
CA ILE A 40 -20.74 27.71 0.21
C ILE A 40 -19.40 28.23 -0.33
N GLY A 41 -18.30 27.54 -0.04
CA GLY A 41 -16.97 27.93 -0.54
C GLY A 41 -16.88 27.91 -2.06
N LEU A 42 -17.40 26.86 -2.69
CA LEU A 42 -17.47 26.74 -4.15
C LEU A 42 -18.37 27.82 -4.76
N GLY A 43 -19.55 28.04 -4.18
CA GLY A 43 -20.47 29.10 -4.61
C GLY A 43 -19.81 30.48 -4.55
N TYR A 44 -19.06 30.76 -3.48
CA TYR A 44 -18.31 32.01 -3.37
C TYR A 44 -17.23 32.14 -4.45
N LEU A 45 -16.48 31.07 -4.76
CA LEU A 45 -15.48 31.11 -5.84
C LEU A 45 -16.10 31.52 -7.18
N PHE A 46 -17.27 30.97 -7.52
CA PHE A 46 -18.00 31.35 -8.73
C PHE A 46 -18.45 32.82 -8.70
N LEU A 47 -18.97 33.31 -7.58
CA LEU A 47 -19.35 34.72 -7.43
C LEU A 47 -18.14 35.67 -7.52
N ALA A 48 -16.98 35.24 -7.02
CA ALA A 48 -15.75 36.02 -6.96
C ALA A 48 -14.89 35.91 -8.24
N ILE A 49 -15.30 35.14 -9.26
CA ILE A 49 -14.50 34.89 -10.46
C ILE A 49 -14.08 36.19 -11.18
N LYS A 50 -14.94 37.21 -11.20
CA LYS A 50 -14.63 38.51 -11.81
C LYS A 50 -13.87 39.45 -10.89
N ARG A 51 -13.83 39.16 -9.58
CA ARG A 51 -13.36 40.08 -8.53
C ARG A 51 -11.90 39.88 -8.15
N GLY A 52 -11.36 38.65 -8.28
CA GLY A 52 -10.00 38.35 -7.83
C GLY A 52 -9.26 37.34 -8.71
N TRP A 53 -7.96 37.56 -8.92
CA TRP A 53 -7.10 36.61 -9.63
C TRP A 53 -7.00 35.27 -8.89
N LEU A 54 -7.01 35.28 -7.55
CA LEU A 54 -6.96 34.08 -6.73
C LEU A 54 -8.20 33.20 -6.92
N ALA A 55 -9.40 33.78 -6.95
CA ALA A 55 -10.64 33.02 -7.20
C ALA A 55 -10.61 32.35 -8.58
N ARG A 56 -10.13 33.06 -9.62
CA ARG A 56 -9.92 32.49 -10.97
C ARG A 56 -8.92 31.35 -10.96
N PHE A 57 -7.77 31.54 -10.30
CA PHE A 57 -6.74 30.52 -10.18
C PHE A 57 -7.28 29.26 -9.50
N LEU A 58 -7.98 29.41 -8.36
CA LEU A 58 -8.60 28.29 -7.65
C LEU A 58 -9.66 27.57 -8.50
N LEU A 59 -10.47 28.30 -9.28
CA LEU A 59 -11.42 27.69 -10.21
C LEU A 59 -10.73 26.94 -11.36
N ILE A 60 -9.65 27.48 -11.91
CA ILE A 60 -8.84 26.77 -12.93
C ILE A 60 -8.23 25.50 -12.34
N LEU A 61 -7.68 25.58 -11.12
CA LEU A 61 -7.16 24.44 -10.39
C LEU A 61 -8.26 23.38 -10.18
N LEU A 62 -9.45 23.78 -9.71
CA LEU A 62 -10.60 22.89 -9.55
C LEU A 62 -11.00 22.24 -10.88
N GLY A 63 -11.06 23.01 -11.97
CA GLY A 63 -11.31 22.47 -13.32
C GLY A 63 -10.27 21.43 -13.75
N GLY A 64 -8.97 21.69 -13.48
CA GLY A 64 -7.89 20.74 -13.72
C GLY A 64 -8.00 19.47 -12.87
N LEU A 65 -8.38 19.59 -11.59
CA LEU A 65 -8.61 18.45 -10.70
C LEU A 65 -9.81 17.61 -11.14
N ILE A 66 -10.87 18.24 -11.64
CA ILE A 66 -12.04 17.56 -12.22
C ILE A 66 -11.61 16.80 -13.48
N LEU A 67 -10.88 17.45 -14.38
CA LEU A 67 -10.36 16.82 -15.59
C LEU A 67 -9.47 15.62 -15.25
N TRP A 68 -8.58 15.76 -14.26
CA TRP A 68 -7.74 14.67 -13.77
C TRP A 68 -8.55 13.50 -13.21
N ASN A 69 -9.63 13.78 -12.47
CA ASN A 69 -10.56 12.75 -12.00
C ASN A 69 -11.22 12.02 -13.17
N VAL A 70 -11.68 12.74 -14.20
CA VAL A 70 -12.25 12.13 -15.41
C VAL A 70 -11.22 11.23 -16.12
N ILE A 71 -9.99 11.72 -16.32
CA ILE A 71 -8.90 10.95 -16.90
C ILE A 71 -8.60 9.71 -16.05
N GLY A 72 -8.64 9.83 -14.73
CA GLY A 72 -8.46 8.71 -13.81
C GLY A 72 -9.55 7.64 -13.91
N ILE A 73 -10.81 8.05 -14.03
CA ILE A 73 -11.95 7.15 -14.25
C ILE A 73 -11.82 6.44 -15.61
N LEU A 74 -11.45 7.16 -16.67
CA LEU A 74 -11.18 6.56 -17.97
C LEU A 74 -10.02 5.56 -17.90
N GLY A 75 -8.94 5.92 -17.21
CA GLY A 75 -7.81 5.02 -16.93
C GLY A 75 -8.24 3.75 -16.22
N MET A 76 -9.10 3.86 -15.19
CA MET A 76 -9.67 2.70 -14.50
C MET A 76 -10.46 1.78 -15.45
N ILE A 77 -11.32 2.36 -16.30
CA ILE A 77 -12.10 1.60 -17.30
C ILE A 77 -11.18 0.86 -18.29
N LEU A 78 -10.06 1.49 -18.66
CA LEU A 78 -9.07 0.93 -19.58
C LEU A 78 -8.06 -0.03 -18.91
N GLY A 79 -8.17 -0.30 -17.60
CA GLY A 79 -7.23 -1.17 -16.88
C GLY A 79 -5.89 -0.50 -16.51
N PHE A 80 -5.78 0.82 -16.69
CA PHE A 80 -4.64 1.65 -16.33
C PHE A 80 -5.06 2.70 -15.29
N PRO A 81 -5.40 2.27 -14.08
CA PRO A 81 -5.89 3.19 -13.09
C PRO A 81 -4.84 4.23 -12.71
N LEU A 82 -5.25 5.50 -12.66
CA LEU A 82 -4.41 6.60 -12.19
C LEU A 82 -4.77 6.93 -10.76
N LEU A 83 -3.81 7.44 -9.97
CA LEU A 83 -4.01 7.93 -8.58
C LEU A 83 -4.82 9.23 -8.51
N HIS A 84 -5.95 9.29 -9.21
CA HIS A 84 -6.83 10.45 -9.26
C HIS A 84 -7.48 10.75 -7.91
N SER A 85 -7.81 9.73 -7.13
CA SER A 85 -8.41 9.87 -5.80
C SER A 85 -7.54 10.67 -4.81
N ARG A 86 -6.20 10.61 -4.92
CA ARG A 86 -5.29 11.40 -4.08
C ARG A 86 -5.43 12.90 -4.32
N MET A 87 -5.90 13.29 -5.51
CA MET A 87 -6.10 14.69 -5.85
C MET A 87 -7.37 15.28 -5.24
N ASN A 88 -8.28 14.46 -4.70
CA ASN A 88 -9.48 14.94 -4.02
C ASN A 88 -9.17 15.81 -2.79
N VAL A 89 -8.06 15.55 -2.10
CA VAL A 89 -7.62 16.41 -0.98
C VAL A 89 -7.36 17.84 -1.44
N PHE A 90 -6.77 18.03 -2.63
CA PHE A 90 -6.53 19.37 -3.19
C PHE A 90 -7.84 20.05 -3.60
N PHE A 91 -8.85 19.27 -4.00
CA PHE A 91 -10.19 19.80 -4.26
C PHE A 91 -10.78 20.39 -2.98
N ASP A 92 -10.76 19.63 -1.88
CA ASP A 92 -11.28 20.06 -0.57
C ASP A 92 -10.58 21.34 -0.10
N VAL A 93 -9.25 21.36 -0.20
CA VAL A 93 -8.43 22.53 0.15
C VAL A 93 -8.81 23.75 -0.69
N ALA A 94 -8.92 23.61 -2.01
CA ALA A 94 -9.26 24.72 -2.90
C ALA A 94 -10.65 25.31 -2.59
N VAL A 95 -11.63 24.45 -2.29
CA VAL A 95 -12.99 24.87 -1.91
C VAL A 95 -12.99 25.57 -0.54
N MET A 96 -12.22 25.06 0.43
CA MET A 96 -12.07 25.70 1.75
C MET A 96 -11.41 27.09 1.65
N PHE A 97 -10.45 27.27 0.74
CA PHE A 97 -9.94 28.61 0.43
C PHE A 97 -11.04 29.52 -0.12
N GLY A 98 -11.93 28.98 -0.97
CA GLY A 98 -13.14 29.67 -1.41
C GLY A 98 -14.00 30.16 -0.26
N LEU A 99 -14.28 29.30 0.72
CA LEU A 99 -15.05 29.64 1.90
C LEU A 99 -14.36 30.74 2.72
N ALA A 100 -13.04 30.62 2.95
CA ALA A 100 -12.27 31.61 3.68
C ALA A 100 -12.32 32.99 3.00
N LEU A 101 -12.17 33.04 1.67
CA LEU A 101 -12.31 34.27 0.91
C LEU A 101 -13.73 34.86 1.03
N GLY A 102 -14.76 34.00 1.09
CA GLY A 102 -16.13 34.42 1.32
C GLY A 102 -16.36 35.05 2.68
N ILE A 103 -15.79 34.46 3.73
CA ILE A 103 -15.85 35.00 5.09
C ILE A 103 -15.14 36.36 5.17
N ILE A 104 -13.94 36.47 4.56
CA ILE A 104 -13.20 37.74 4.50
C ILE A 104 -14.05 38.81 3.81
N HIS A 105 -14.65 38.48 2.67
CA HIS A 105 -15.49 39.42 1.93
C HIS A 105 -16.75 39.83 2.71
N LEU A 106 -17.40 38.89 3.40
CA LEU A 106 -18.55 39.20 4.25
C LEU A 106 -18.15 40.16 5.37
N ALA A 107 -16.97 39.97 5.98
CA ALA A 107 -16.47 40.84 7.03
C ALA A 107 -16.18 42.26 6.52
N GLU A 108 -15.58 42.37 5.33
CA GLU A 108 -15.36 43.65 4.64
C GLU A 108 -16.68 44.38 4.36
N VAL A 109 -17.68 43.67 3.81
CA VAL A 109 -19.01 44.22 3.49
C VAL A 109 -19.76 44.65 4.75
N ALA A 110 -19.63 43.89 5.84
CA ALA A 110 -20.17 44.24 7.15
C ALA A 110 -19.46 45.46 7.79
N LYS A 111 -18.48 46.07 7.10
CA LYS A 111 -17.66 47.18 7.59
C LYS A 111 -17.00 46.88 8.92
N LEU A 112 -16.75 45.60 9.22
CA LEU A 112 -15.82 45.22 10.26
C LEU A 112 -14.47 45.72 9.77
N HIS A 113 -13.99 46.84 10.31
CA HIS A 113 -12.81 47.56 9.84
C HIS A 113 -11.55 46.72 10.04
N LEU A 114 -11.35 45.71 9.19
CA LEU A 114 -10.15 44.88 9.11
C LEU A 114 -9.26 45.54 8.06
N GLN A 115 -8.50 46.55 8.46
CA GLN A 115 -7.63 47.33 7.56
C GLN A 115 -6.55 46.47 6.86
N THR A 116 -6.34 45.25 7.35
CA THR A 116 -5.72 44.10 6.67
C THR A 116 -6.40 42.85 7.23
N PRO A 117 -6.56 41.74 6.49
CA PRO A 117 -6.93 40.47 7.11
C PRO A 117 -5.83 40.20 8.13
N PRO A 118 -6.14 40.30 9.42
CA PRO A 118 -5.10 40.36 10.42
C PRO A 118 -4.43 39.00 10.43
N ARG A 119 -3.11 38.95 10.64
CA ARG A 119 -2.33 37.69 10.58
C ARG A 119 -2.95 36.58 11.47
N TRP A 120 -3.70 36.97 12.50
CA TRP A 120 -4.47 36.04 13.34
C TRP A 120 -5.61 35.32 12.62
N LEU A 121 -6.25 35.91 11.59
CA LEU A 121 -7.30 35.26 10.81
C LEU A 121 -6.72 34.16 9.91
N ILE A 122 -5.61 34.44 9.22
CA ILE A 122 -4.86 33.44 8.44
C ILE A 122 -4.35 32.33 9.38
N GLY A 123 -3.78 32.72 10.53
CA GLY A 123 -3.36 31.77 11.56
C GLY A 123 -4.52 30.94 12.11
N GLY A 124 -5.70 31.55 12.32
CA GLY A 124 -6.90 30.89 12.83
C GLY A 124 -7.49 29.89 11.84
N VAL A 125 -7.61 30.26 10.56
CA VAL A 125 -8.05 29.35 9.50
C VAL A 125 -7.06 28.20 9.32
N SER A 126 -5.76 28.50 9.34
CA SER A 126 -4.71 27.47 9.26
C SER A 126 -4.75 26.53 10.48
N MET A 127 -4.97 27.06 11.67
CA MET A 127 -5.12 26.27 12.91
C MET A 127 -6.38 25.40 12.86
N LEU A 128 -7.52 25.93 12.41
CA LEU A 128 -8.75 25.14 12.24
C LEU A 128 -8.56 24.02 11.23
N PHE A 129 -7.84 24.28 10.12
CA PHE A 129 -7.48 23.26 9.15
C PHE A 129 -6.59 22.17 9.77
N LEU A 130 -5.57 22.55 10.54
CA LEU A 130 -4.70 21.59 11.26
C LEU A 130 -5.48 20.79 12.30
N LEU A 131 -6.40 21.41 13.04
CA LEU A 131 -7.28 20.75 14.00
C LEU A 131 -8.23 19.78 13.31
N PHE A 132 -8.77 20.15 12.15
CA PHE A 132 -9.61 19.26 11.34
C PHE A 132 -8.83 18.03 10.85
N LEU A 133 -7.60 18.23 10.33
CA LEU A 133 -6.72 17.11 9.95
C LEU A 133 -6.38 16.23 11.16
N GLY A 134 -6.03 16.83 12.29
CA GLY A 134 -5.74 16.13 13.54
C GLY A 134 -6.95 15.36 14.08
N HIS A 135 -8.15 15.93 14.02
CA HIS A 135 -9.38 15.30 14.48
C HIS A 135 -9.71 14.05 13.64
N ASN A 136 -9.57 14.12 12.32
CA ASN A 136 -9.76 12.97 11.44
C ASN A 136 -8.76 11.83 11.75
N MET A 137 -7.53 12.17 12.15
CA MET A 137 -6.56 11.17 12.62
C MET A 137 -7.00 10.55 13.95
N ILE A 138 -7.46 11.37 14.92
CA ILE A 138 -7.93 10.89 16.22
C ILE A 138 -9.15 9.96 16.07
N ILE A 139 -10.12 10.30 15.22
CA ILE A 139 -11.27 9.44 14.95
C ILE A 139 -10.81 8.05 14.49
N ARG A 140 -9.84 7.99 13.55
CA ARG A 140 -9.29 6.72 13.06
C ARG A 140 -8.55 5.93 14.14
N MET A 141 -7.89 6.60 15.09
CA MET A 141 -7.23 5.94 16.22
C MET A 141 -8.20 5.50 17.31
N ASN A 142 -9.43 6.04 17.32
CA ASN A 142 -10.42 5.72 18.33
C ASN A 142 -11.38 4.57 17.92
N THR A 143 -11.22 4.00 16.72
CA THR A 143 -12.04 2.86 16.30
C THR A 143 -11.72 1.63 17.15
N GLU A 144 -12.72 0.76 17.33
CA GLU A 144 -12.56 -0.45 18.14
C GLU A 144 -11.47 -1.36 17.58
N GLU A 145 -11.36 -1.47 16.25
CA GLU A 145 -10.36 -2.28 15.58
C GLU A 145 -8.95 -1.80 15.89
N TYR A 146 -8.72 -0.49 15.91
CA TYR A 146 -7.43 0.08 16.28
C TYR A 146 -7.10 -0.22 17.75
N LYS A 147 -8.05 -0.06 18.66
CA LYS A 147 -7.86 -0.34 20.09
C LYS A 147 -7.62 -1.83 20.35
N LEU A 148 -8.35 -2.71 19.68
CA LEU A 148 -8.17 -4.16 19.76
C LEU A 148 -6.79 -4.57 19.24
N SER A 149 -6.35 -4.00 18.12
CA SER A 149 -5.03 -4.26 17.54
C SER A 149 -3.89 -3.70 18.39
N TYR A 150 -4.09 -2.54 19.01
CA TYR A 150 -3.09 -1.92 19.89
C TYR A 150 -2.91 -2.71 21.20
N ASN A 151 -4.02 -3.26 21.72
CA ASN A 151 -4.01 -4.04 22.96
C ASN A 151 -3.84 -5.55 22.73
N SER A 152 -3.70 -6.01 21.49
CA SER A 152 -3.48 -7.43 21.22
C SER A 152 -2.10 -7.82 21.73
N VAL A 153 -2.08 -8.72 22.72
CA VAL A 153 -0.84 -9.30 23.22
C VAL A 153 -0.21 -10.08 22.08
N PRO A 154 1.09 -9.88 21.77
CA PRO A 154 1.79 -10.72 20.81
C PRO A 154 1.60 -12.18 21.22
N PRO A 155 1.38 -13.12 20.29
CA PRO A 155 1.47 -14.52 20.63
C PRO A 155 2.87 -14.78 21.22
N ILE A 156 2.92 -14.99 22.55
CA ILE A 156 4.15 -15.17 23.36
C ILE A 156 5.01 -16.30 22.77
N GLU A 157 4.36 -17.24 22.08
CA GLU A 157 4.92 -18.38 21.37
C GLU A 157 5.90 -18.02 20.24
N ILE A 158 5.97 -16.76 19.80
CA ILE A 158 6.81 -16.34 18.65
C ILE A 158 8.06 -15.53 19.07
N TYR A 159 8.18 -15.15 20.35
CA TYR A 159 9.39 -14.46 20.84
C TYR A 159 10.57 -15.44 21.00
N ASP A 160 11.27 -15.66 19.90
CA ASP A 160 12.53 -16.39 19.83
C ASP A 160 13.69 -15.39 19.65
N GLN A 161 14.57 -15.29 20.64
CA GLN A 161 15.74 -14.40 20.60
C GLN A 161 16.72 -14.77 19.47
N GLU A 162 16.79 -16.05 19.12
CA GLU A 162 17.57 -16.53 17.97
C GLU A 162 17.00 -15.96 16.68
N LEU A 163 15.68 -16.05 16.49
CA LEU A 163 14.97 -15.49 15.36
C LEU A 163 15.16 -13.97 15.27
N ILE A 164 14.96 -13.24 16.38
CA ILE A 164 15.10 -11.77 16.40
C ILE A 164 16.52 -11.35 15.98
N SER A 165 17.52 -12.05 16.51
CA SER A 165 18.92 -11.78 16.19
C SER A 165 19.25 -12.09 14.73
N TYR A 166 18.74 -13.21 14.21
CA TYR A 166 18.97 -13.62 12.84
C TYR A 166 18.19 -12.79 11.82
N ALA A 167 16.96 -12.39 12.13
CA ALA A 167 16.01 -11.74 11.23
C ALA A 167 16.45 -10.37 10.70
N ARG A 168 17.41 -9.72 11.37
CA ARG A 168 17.82 -8.36 11.04
C ARG A 168 18.40 -8.28 9.62
N GLY A 169 17.67 -7.57 8.74
CA GLY A 169 18.05 -7.40 7.34
C GLY A 169 17.93 -8.69 6.51
N LYS A 170 17.14 -9.66 6.98
CA LYS A 170 16.88 -10.93 6.32
C LYS A 170 15.45 -10.99 5.78
N VAL A 171 15.29 -11.71 4.68
CA VAL A 171 13.98 -11.93 4.07
C VAL A 171 13.45 -13.30 4.45
N PHE A 172 12.20 -13.34 4.90
CA PHE A 172 11.52 -14.53 5.39
C PHE A 172 10.33 -14.89 4.51
N PHE A 173 10.17 -16.18 4.27
CA PHE A 173 8.96 -16.73 3.67
C PHE A 173 8.09 -17.36 4.76
N THR A 174 6.89 -16.82 4.95
CA THR A 174 6.02 -17.17 6.08
C THR A 174 4.55 -16.84 5.80
N ASN A 175 3.65 -17.61 6.40
CA ASN A 175 2.21 -17.29 6.50
C ASN A 175 1.85 -16.45 7.74
N LEU A 176 2.76 -16.30 8.71
CA LEU A 176 2.52 -15.59 9.97
C LEU A 176 2.72 -14.08 9.81
N GLN A 177 1.90 -13.43 8.98
CA GLN A 177 2.07 -12.01 8.64
C GLN A 177 2.12 -11.10 9.86
N THR A 178 1.33 -11.38 10.89
CA THR A 178 1.26 -10.58 12.13
C THR A 178 2.58 -10.52 12.91
N ILE A 179 3.54 -11.42 12.61
CA ILE A 179 4.86 -11.39 13.23
C ILE A 179 5.62 -10.09 12.96
N ASN A 180 5.36 -9.45 11.80
CA ASN A 180 6.03 -8.22 11.41
C ASN A 180 5.67 -7.02 12.31
N ALA A 181 4.58 -7.12 13.07
CA ALA A 181 4.17 -6.12 14.06
C ALA A 181 5.04 -6.20 15.33
N HIS A 182 5.73 -7.32 15.56
CA HIS A 182 6.47 -7.60 16.79
C HIS A 182 7.97 -7.76 16.57
N ILE A 183 8.37 -8.25 15.39
CA ILE A 183 9.76 -8.48 15.01
C ILE A 183 9.99 -7.82 13.65
N PRO A 184 11.08 -7.05 13.45
CA PRO A 184 11.38 -6.39 12.18
C PRO A 184 11.85 -7.40 11.12
N LEU A 185 10.89 -8.15 10.58
CA LEU A 185 11.06 -9.16 9.55
C LEU A 185 10.68 -8.58 8.18
N TYR A 186 11.56 -8.76 7.19
CA TYR A 186 11.19 -8.51 5.80
C TYR A 186 10.50 -9.74 5.24
N LEU A 187 9.26 -9.59 4.78
CA LEU A 187 8.50 -10.71 4.23
C LEU A 187 8.75 -10.81 2.73
N PHE A 188 9.04 -12.03 2.23
CA PHE A 188 9.21 -12.28 0.81
C PHE A 188 7.94 -11.95 0.03
N VAL A 189 6.78 -12.34 0.56
CA VAL A 189 5.47 -11.98 0.00
C VAL A 189 4.45 -11.85 1.14
N GLY A 190 3.63 -10.82 1.10
CA GLY A 190 2.52 -10.62 2.03
C GLY A 190 1.34 -11.55 1.72
N THR A 191 0.32 -11.62 2.58
CA THR A 191 -0.97 -12.25 2.22
C THR A 191 -1.77 -11.38 1.25
N ASN A 192 -1.44 -10.09 1.15
CA ASN A 192 -1.99 -9.19 0.16
C ASN A 192 -0.91 -8.19 -0.27
N ALA A 193 -1.21 -7.44 -1.33
CA ALA A 193 -0.31 -6.43 -1.85
C ALA A 193 -0.14 -5.21 -0.93
N HIS A 194 -0.98 -5.01 0.10
CA HIS A 194 -0.85 -3.90 1.06
C HIS A 194 0.34 -4.10 2.00
N TYR A 195 0.62 -5.36 2.36
CA TYR A 195 1.70 -5.73 3.26
C TYR A 195 3.00 -6.06 2.53
N THR A 196 2.95 -6.12 1.20
CA THR A 196 4.14 -6.27 0.36
C THR A 196 4.57 -4.86 -0.08
N HIS A 197 5.88 -4.59 -0.13
CA HIS A 197 6.34 -3.28 -0.62
C HIS A 197 5.66 -3.00 -1.97
N PRO A 198 5.01 -1.85 -2.21
CA PRO A 198 4.17 -1.61 -3.40
C PRO A 198 4.88 -1.72 -4.76
N ALA A 199 6.19 -1.96 -4.74
CA ALA A 199 7.10 -2.21 -5.86
C ALA A 199 7.35 -3.70 -6.16
N ALA A 200 6.87 -4.62 -5.32
CA ALA A 200 7.44 -5.95 -5.20
C ALA A 200 6.83 -7.01 -6.13
N GLU A 201 6.26 -6.63 -7.28
CA GLU A 201 5.64 -7.57 -8.24
C GLU A 201 4.76 -8.65 -7.55
N PHE A 202 3.84 -8.23 -6.66
CA PHE A 202 3.11 -9.14 -5.76
C PHE A 202 2.53 -10.37 -6.47
N GLU A 203 1.80 -10.18 -7.57
CA GLU A 203 1.21 -11.27 -8.34
C GLU A 203 2.27 -12.23 -8.91
N ALA A 204 3.41 -11.70 -9.36
CA ALA A 204 4.49 -12.53 -9.87
C ALA A 204 5.17 -13.32 -8.74
N ARG A 205 5.30 -12.75 -7.53
CA ARG A 205 5.77 -13.49 -6.34
C ARG A 205 4.78 -14.57 -5.91
N VAL A 206 3.47 -14.31 -6.00
CA VAL A 206 2.44 -15.33 -5.73
C VAL A 206 2.51 -16.45 -6.78
N ALA A 207 2.66 -16.11 -8.07
CA ALA A 207 2.83 -17.08 -9.14
C ALA A 207 4.11 -17.94 -8.94
N PHE A 208 5.21 -17.32 -8.53
CA PHE A 208 6.43 -18.02 -8.14
C PHE A 208 6.19 -19.00 -6.98
N VAL A 209 5.52 -18.54 -5.91
CA VAL A 209 5.19 -19.37 -4.74
C VAL A 209 4.30 -20.55 -5.13
N GLU A 210 3.29 -20.33 -5.97
CA GLU A 210 2.43 -21.38 -6.51
C GLU A 210 3.17 -22.36 -7.43
N ALA A 211 4.14 -21.88 -8.20
CA ALA A 211 4.94 -22.71 -9.09
C ALA A 211 5.87 -23.64 -8.30
N ILE A 212 6.58 -23.10 -7.29
CA ILE A 212 7.49 -23.91 -6.48
C ILE A 212 6.75 -24.88 -5.55
N SER A 213 5.52 -24.55 -5.12
CA SER A 213 4.72 -25.45 -4.27
C SER A 213 4.30 -26.73 -4.98
N LYS A 214 4.43 -26.80 -6.31
CA LYS A 214 4.11 -27.98 -7.13
C LYS A 214 5.28 -28.97 -7.25
N SER A 215 6.47 -28.62 -6.77
CA SER A 215 7.64 -29.52 -6.79
C SER A 215 7.82 -30.21 -5.44
N ASP A 216 7.99 -31.53 -5.43
CA ASP A 216 8.30 -32.29 -4.21
C ASP A 216 9.80 -32.29 -3.86
N ASN A 217 10.62 -31.59 -4.65
CA ASN A 217 12.08 -31.57 -4.52
C ASN A 217 12.53 -30.43 -3.57
N PRO A 218 12.92 -30.71 -2.32
CA PRO A 218 13.30 -29.68 -1.36
C PRO A 218 14.56 -28.91 -1.80
N ASP A 219 15.46 -29.55 -2.52
CA ASP A 219 16.70 -28.91 -3.01
C ASP A 219 16.41 -27.88 -4.10
N PHE A 220 15.47 -28.20 -5.00
CA PHE A 220 14.96 -27.24 -5.98
C PHE A 220 14.27 -26.06 -5.30
N ILE A 221 13.41 -26.30 -4.30
CA ILE A 221 12.70 -25.24 -3.58
C ILE A 221 13.69 -24.32 -2.85
N ALA A 222 14.67 -24.86 -2.13
CA ALA A 222 15.71 -24.08 -1.48
C ALA A 222 16.52 -23.25 -2.49
N TRP A 223 16.82 -23.82 -3.66
CA TRP A 223 17.54 -23.13 -4.74
C TRP A 223 16.72 -21.97 -5.30
N MET A 224 15.44 -22.20 -5.60
CA MET A 224 14.54 -21.18 -6.12
C MET A 224 14.34 -20.05 -5.11
N LEU A 225 14.13 -20.37 -3.84
CA LEU A 225 14.05 -19.39 -2.76
C LEU A 225 15.36 -18.57 -2.61
N THR A 226 16.50 -19.17 -2.91
CA THR A 226 17.81 -18.52 -2.81
C THR A 226 18.15 -17.63 -4.01
N TYR A 227 17.84 -18.07 -5.23
CA TYR A 227 18.32 -17.50 -6.49
C TYR A 227 17.22 -16.92 -7.38
N ASN A 228 16.06 -16.61 -6.79
CA ASN A 228 14.97 -15.92 -7.49
C ASN A 228 15.39 -14.52 -7.99
N LYS A 229 14.61 -13.95 -8.92
CA LYS A 229 14.82 -12.63 -9.52
C LYS A 229 14.62 -11.45 -8.56
N TRP A 230 14.01 -11.69 -7.40
CA TRP A 230 13.84 -10.71 -6.32
C TRP A 230 14.93 -10.87 -5.24
N ASP A 231 14.58 -10.57 -4.00
CA ASP A 231 15.45 -10.79 -2.85
C ASP A 231 15.51 -12.27 -2.48
N LYS A 232 16.73 -12.73 -2.17
CA LYS A 232 16.96 -14.05 -1.61
C LYS A 232 16.13 -14.23 -0.34
N VAL A 233 15.46 -15.37 -0.21
CA VAL A 233 14.86 -15.80 1.07
C VAL A 233 15.94 -16.45 1.93
N ASP A 234 16.09 -15.96 3.15
CA ASP A 234 17.11 -16.39 4.12
C ASP A 234 16.57 -17.36 5.17
N GLY A 235 15.26 -17.41 5.34
CA GLY A 235 14.60 -18.28 6.32
C GLY A 235 13.13 -18.53 6.00
N VAL A 236 12.62 -19.64 6.50
CA VAL A 236 11.20 -19.97 6.48
C VAL A 236 10.68 -20.08 7.91
N LEU A 237 9.48 -19.58 8.13
CA LEU A 237 8.78 -19.65 9.40
C LEU A 237 7.33 -20.02 9.13
N TRP A 238 6.83 -21.10 9.74
CA TRP A 238 5.51 -21.63 9.44
C TRP A 238 4.66 -21.70 10.70
N GLY A 239 3.42 -21.21 10.61
CA GLY A 239 2.34 -21.60 11.52
C GLY A 239 1.70 -22.87 10.98
N ASP A 240 0.78 -22.71 10.03
CA ASP A 240 0.40 -23.79 9.10
C ASP A 240 1.25 -23.74 7.81
N LYS A 241 1.24 -24.81 7.01
CA LYS A 241 1.96 -24.84 5.72
C LYS A 241 1.12 -24.32 4.55
N SER A 242 0.22 -23.39 4.83
CA SER A 242 -0.61 -22.77 3.82
C SER A 242 -0.56 -21.25 3.88
N ILE A 243 -0.62 -20.62 2.71
CA ILE A 243 -0.72 -19.17 2.60
C ILE A 243 -1.98 -18.86 1.82
N LEU A 244 -2.84 -18.04 2.41
CA LEU A 244 -3.99 -17.47 1.72
C LEU A 244 -3.61 -16.09 1.18
N PHE A 245 -3.47 -16.01 -0.14
CA PHE A 245 -3.26 -14.76 -0.86
C PHE A 245 -4.60 -14.13 -1.24
N GLY A 246 -4.76 -12.84 -0.98
CA GLY A 246 -5.81 -12.02 -1.55
C GLY A 246 -5.30 -11.38 -2.83
N LEU A 247 -5.45 -12.07 -3.96
CA LEU A 247 -5.11 -11.49 -5.26
C LEU A 247 -6.09 -10.38 -5.61
N ASP A 248 -5.58 -9.40 -6.34
CA ASP A 248 -6.41 -8.35 -6.90
C ASP A 248 -7.37 -8.94 -7.95
N ASN A 249 -8.54 -8.34 -7.98
CA ASN A 249 -9.60 -8.65 -8.92
C ASN A 249 -10.10 -7.38 -9.61
N PHE A 250 -9.35 -6.26 -9.53
CA PHE A 250 -9.69 -5.01 -10.17
C PHE A 250 -10.08 -5.23 -11.65
N PRO A 251 -11.20 -4.62 -12.11
CA PRO A 251 -12.08 -3.68 -11.41
C PRO A 251 -13.23 -4.33 -10.62
N ASN A 252 -13.28 -5.66 -10.49
CA ASN A 252 -14.34 -6.36 -9.76
C ASN A 252 -14.06 -6.36 -8.24
N TRP A 253 -14.50 -5.30 -7.56
CA TRP A 253 -14.14 -4.99 -6.16
C TRP A 253 -14.83 -5.84 -5.08
N ASN A 254 -15.85 -6.63 -5.43
CA ASN A 254 -16.69 -7.32 -4.44
C ASN A 254 -15.98 -8.47 -3.71
N SER A 255 -14.81 -8.88 -4.19
CA SER A 255 -13.95 -9.83 -3.49
C SER A 255 -12.54 -9.80 -4.06
N HIS A 256 -11.53 -9.83 -3.18
CA HIS A 256 -10.22 -10.34 -3.56
C HIS A 256 -10.41 -11.74 -4.14
N ARG A 257 -9.61 -12.15 -5.12
CA ARG A 257 -9.58 -13.55 -5.53
C ARG A 257 -8.75 -14.31 -4.49
N PRO A 258 -9.36 -15.15 -3.63
CA PRO A 258 -8.60 -15.93 -2.69
C PRO A 258 -7.79 -16.97 -3.46
N GLN A 259 -6.48 -16.99 -3.24
CA GLN A 259 -5.60 -18.03 -3.75
C GLN A 259 -4.89 -18.68 -2.58
N LYS A 260 -5.25 -19.93 -2.29
CA LYS A 260 -4.58 -20.72 -1.26
C LYS A 260 -3.46 -21.53 -1.90
N VAL A 261 -2.24 -21.34 -1.41
CA VAL A 261 -1.09 -22.18 -1.75
C VAL A 261 -0.75 -23.01 -0.51
N THR A 262 -0.65 -24.33 -0.67
CA THR A 262 -0.31 -25.26 0.40
C THR A 262 0.99 -25.97 0.05
N PHE A 263 1.85 -26.15 1.05
CA PHE A 263 3.08 -26.90 0.94
C PHE A 263 3.01 -28.17 1.79
N GLU A 264 3.65 -29.23 1.30
CA GLU A 264 3.83 -30.48 2.02
C GLU A 264 4.95 -30.39 3.06
N GLN A 265 4.93 -31.30 4.05
CA GLN A 265 5.95 -31.27 5.09
C GLN A 265 7.36 -31.47 4.50
N SER A 266 7.49 -32.42 3.57
CA SER A 266 8.72 -32.86 2.91
C SER A 266 9.41 -31.80 2.06
N GLN A 267 8.67 -30.80 1.58
CA GLN A 267 9.20 -29.72 0.75
C GLN A 267 10.21 -28.82 1.49
N PHE A 268 10.26 -28.91 2.83
CA PHE A 268 11.18 -28.16 3.67
C PHE A 268 12.08 -29.08 4.52
N THR A 269 12.38 -30.31 4.07
CA THR A 269 13.18 -31.29 4.84
C THR A 269 14.53 -31.67 4.19
N GLY A 270 15.08 -30.81 3.32
CA GLY A 270 16.36 -31.04 2.62
C GLY A 270 17.59 -30.48 3.35
N THR A 271 18.79 -30.78 2.83
CA THR A 271 20.09 -30.36 3.40
C THR A 271 20.23 -28.83 3.53
N TYR A 272 19.52 -28.09 2.69
CA TYR A 272 19.57 -26.63 2.65
C TYR A 272 18.56 -25.95 3.58
N PHE A 273 17.72 -26.71 4.28
CA PHE A 273 16.82 -26.22 5.33
C PHE A 273 17.35 -26.64 6.70
N GLN A 274 18.06 -25.73 7.37
CA GLN A 274 18.60 -25.98 8.71
C GLN A 274 17.62 -25.52 9.77
N GLN A 275 17.12 -26.45 10.58
CA GLN A 275 16.26 -26.14 11.70
C GLN A 275 16.96 -25.25 12.73
N SER A 276 16.27 -24.23 13.23
CA SER A 276 16.72 -23.42 14.36
C SER A 276 16.87 -24.23 15.64
N GLN A 277 17.59 -23.71 16.63
CA GLN A 277 17.71 -24.38 17.93
C GLN A 277 16.35 -24.50 18.63
N SER A 278 15.49 -23.49 18.45
CA SER A 278 14.13 -23.48 18.97
C SER A 278 13.18 -24.47 18.28
N GLY A 279 13.54 -25.02 17.12
CA GLY A 279 12.64 -25.87 16.33
C GLY A 279 11.47 -25.11 15.66
N ARG A 280 11.42 -23.77 15.76
CA ARG A 280 10.27 -22.98 15.30
C ARG A 280 10.41 -22.45 13.87
N TRP A 281 11.63 -22.34 13.37
CA TRP A 281 11.90 -21.81 12.03
C TRP A 281 13.10 -22.53 11.41
N GLN A 282 13.29 -22.34 10.11
CA GLN A 282 14.42 -22.94 9.41
C GLN A 282 15.20 -21.87 8.66
N LYS A 283 16.52 -21.92 8.78
CA LYS A 283 17.45 -21.15 7.98
C LYS A 283 17.62 -21.80 6.62
N ILE A 284 17.58 -21.00 5.55
CA ILE A 284 17.95 -21.45 4.21
C ILE A 284 19.45 -21.25 4.01
N VAL A 285 20.20 -22.34 3.89
CA VAL A 285 21.60 -22.32 3.49
C VAL A 285 21.68 -22.31 1.98
N ALA A 286 22.48 -21.40 1.43
CA ALA A 286 22.56 -21.20 -0.02
C ALA A 286 23.02 -22.51 -0.72
N PRO A 287 22.20 -23.10 -1.60
CA PRO A 287 22.62 -24.28 -2.36
C PRO A 287 23.69 -23.92 -3.39
N PRO A 288 24.52 -24.87 -3.87
CA PRO A 288 25.42 -24.66 -4.99
C PRO A 288 24.66 -24.19 -6.24
N LYS A 289 25.20 -23.21 -6.98
CA LYS A 289 24.53 -22.67 -8.18
C LYS A 289 24.40 -23.70 -9.31
N ASP A 290 25.37 -24.60 -9.40
CA ASP A 290 25.44 -25.70 -10.37
C ASP A 290 24.42 -26.82 -10.12
N LEU A 291 23.79 -26.84 -8.93
CA LEU A 291 22.68 -27.76 -8.62
C LEU A 291 21.53 -27.65 -9.63
N LYS A 292 21.37 -26.50 -10.31
CA LYS A 292 20.39 -26.35 -11.39
C LYS A 292 20.57 -27.33 -12.55
N ALA A 293 21.77 -27.89 -12.72
CA ALA A 293 22.04 -28.89 -13.75
C ALA A 293 21.33 -30.22 -13.47
N SER A 294 21.11 -30.58 -12.21
CA SER A 294 20.45 -31.83 -11.80
C SER A 294 18.92 -31.75 -11.79
N PHE A 295 18.36 -30.55 -11.94
CA PHE A 295 16.92 -30.35 -11.98
C PHE A 295 16.27 -31.02 -13.20
N SER A 296 15.02 -31.45 -13.01
CA SER A 296 14.16 -31.94 -14.07
C SER A 296 13.90 -30.88 -15.14
N ALA A 297 13.39 -31.30 -16.30
CA ALA A 297 13.08 -30.37 -17.39
C ALA A 297 12.09 -29.26 -16.95
N LYS A 298 11.02 -29.63 -16.22
CA LYS A 298 10.03 -28.68 -15.70
C LYS A 298 10.63 -27.69 -14.70
N GLU A 299 11.48 -28.17 -13.80
CA GLU A 299 12.18 -27.31 -12.84
C GLU A 299 13.13 -26.33 -13.54
N LYS A 300 13.81 -26.77 -14.62
CA LYS A 300 14.66 -25.89 -15.43
C LYS A 300 13.87 -24.80 -16.15
N GLU A 301 12.65 -25.08 -16.60
CA GLU A 301 11.74 -24.06 -17.14
C GLU A 301 11.42 -22.99 -16.09
N LEU A 302 11.09 -23.41 -14.85
CA LEU A 302 10.83 -22.49 -13.75
C LEU A 302 12.08 -21.67 -13.37
N VAL A 303 13.29 -22.27 -13.41
CA VAL A 303 14.55 -21.53 -13.22
C VAL A 303 14.70 -20.45 -14.30
N ALA A 304 14.41 -20.76 -15.56
CA ALA A 304 14.52 -19.79 -16.65
C ALA A 304 13.53 -18.62 -16.49
N GLU A 305 12.34 -18.88 -15.94
CA GLU A 305 11.29 -17.88 -15.71
C GLU A 305 11.55 -16.98 -14.50
N PHE A 306 11.97 -17.58 -13.38
CA PHE A 306 11.96 -16.90 -12.08
C PHE A 306 13.34 -16.66 -11.46
N ALA A 307 14.43 -17.26 -11.97
CA ALA A 307 15.75 -17.05 -11.42
C ALA A 307 16.42 -15.79 -11.95
N LYS A 308 17.29 -15.20 -11.14
CA LYS A 308 18.15 -14.11 -11.59
C LYS A 308 19.18 -14.65 -12.59
N GLN A 309 19.20 -14.08 -13.80
CA GLN A 309 20.18 -14.40 -14.84
C GLN A 309 21.60 -14.01 -14.41
#